data_AF-A0A2S0XEA1-F1
#
_entry.id   AF-A0A2S0XEA1-F1
#
_cell.length_a   1.000
_cell.length_b   1.000
_cell.length_c   1.000
_cell.angle_alpha   90.00
_cell.angle_beta   90.00
_cell.angle_gamma   90.00
#
_symmetry.space_group_name_H-M   'P 1'
#
loop_
_entity.id
_entity.type
_entity.pdbx_description
1 polymer ?
#
loop_
_entity_poly.entity_id
_entity_poly.type
_entity_poly.pdbx_seq_one_letter_code
_entity_poly.pdbx_strand_id
1 'polypeptide(L)'
;MEAKPDPLVVHLVPKTQEHRDGVIKTLKNMLEIAERGELLGIAIAAVDNEGFTQTAFEPGDNIATLIGANERLKHRLLEYRDGDV
;
A
#
# COMPACT_ATOMS: atom_id res chain seq x y z
N MET A 1 31.98 32.96 12.13
CA MET A 1 31.94 32.04 13.29
C MET A 1 30.60 31.34 13.25
N GLU A 2 30.60 30.06 12.90
CA GLU A 2 29.39 29.23 12.85
C GLU A 2 29.05 28.80 14.28
N ALA A 3 27.82 29.06 14.72
CA ALA A 3 27.36 28.68 16.06
C ALA A 3 27.19 27.15 16.13
N LYS A 4 27.83 26.51 17.11
CA LYS A 4 27.62 25.07 17.38
C LYS A 4 26.19 24.85 17.90
N PRO A 5 25.46 23.85 17.39
CA PRO A 5 24.11 23.54 17.87
C PRO A 5 24.15 23.01 19.31
N ASP A 6 23.18 23.47 20.11
CA ASP A 6 23.00 23.11 21.52
C ASP A 6 22.65 21.61 21.65
N PRO A 7 23.34 20.81 22.50
CA PRO A 7 23.21 19.36 22.54
C PRO A 7 21.85 18.83 23.06
N LEU A 8 20.89 19.71 23.39
CA LEU A 8 19.59 19.40 23.97
C LEU A 8 18.40 19.70 23.05
N VAL A 9 18.63 20.00 21.77
CA VAL A 9 17.56 20.26 20.81
C VAL A 9 17.16 18.97 20.09
N VAL A 10 15.94 18.49 20.35
CA VAL A 10 15.34 17.38 19.59
C VAL A 10 14.78 17.92 18.28
N HIS A 11 15.44 17.62 17.18
CA HIS A 11 14.94 17.94 15.84
C HIS A 11 13.96 16.86 15.38
N LEU A 12 12.67 17.19 15.34
CA LEU A 12 11.66 16.34 14.72
C LEU A 12 11.80 16.47 13.21
N VAL A 13 12.15 15.37 12.53
CA VAL A 13 12.12 15.27 11.07
C VAL A 13 10.75 14.74 10.69
N PRO A 14 9.89 15.52 10.01
CA PRO A 14 8.64 15.00 9.46
C PRO A 14 8.98 13.87 8.49
N LYS A 15 8.35 12.71 8.65
CA LYS A 15 8.51 11.62 7.69
C LYS A 15 7.78 12.03 6.41
N THR A 16 8.49 12.62 5.46
CA THR A 16 7.97 12.85 4.12
C THR A 16 7.82 11.48 3.45
N GLN A 17 6.58 10.99 3.39
CA GLN A 17 6.28 9.84 2.53
C GLN A 17 6.32 10.34 1.08
N GLU A 18 7.32 9.87 0.33
CA GLU A 18 7.37 10.14 -1.10
C GLU A 18 6.19 9.46 -1.78
N HIS A 19 5.47 10.22 -2.61
CA HIS A 19 4.45 9.66 -3.49
C HIS A 19 5.13 8.66 -4.42
N ARG A 20 4.83 7.37 -4.26
CA ARG A 20 5.40 6.32 -5.11
C ARG A 20 4.53 6.17 -6.35
N ASP A 21 5.09 6.46 -7.53
CA ASP A 21 4.46 6.21 -8.84
C ASP A 21 3.92 4.77 -8.99
N GLY A 22 4.51 3.83 -8.24
CA GLY A 22 4.08 2.43 -8.17
C GLY A 22 2.64 2.22 -7.68
N VAL A 23 2.06 3.12 -6.88
CA VAL A 23 0.66 3.00 -6.42
C VAL A 23 -0.30 3.17 -7.60
N ILE A 24 -0.13 4.26 -8.36
CA ILE A 24 -0.96 4.55 -9.54
C ILE A 24 -0.80 3.46 -10.59
N LYS A 25 0.44 3.03 -10.85
CA LYS A 25 0.73 1.95 -11.80
C LYS A 25 0.02 0.64 -11.41
N THR A 26 0.11 0.25 -10.14
CA THR A 26 -0.55 -0.96 -9.63
C THR A 26 -2.07 -0.88 -9.80
N LEU A 27 -2.68 0.25 -9.43
CA LEU A 27 -4.13 0.44 -9.57
C LEU A 27 -4.59 0.40 -11.03
N LYS A 28 -3.87 1.04 -11.96
CA LYS A 28 -4.18 1.01 -13.39
C LYS A 28 -4.14 -0.39 -13.96
N ASN A 29 -3.09 -1.17 -13.64
CA ASN A 29 -2.99 -2.55 -14.09
C ASN A 29 -4.18 -3.40 -13.61
N MET A 30 -4.61 -3.23 -12.36
CA MET A 30 -5.78 -3.94 -11.83
C MET A 30 -7.09 -3.50 -12.50
N LEU A 31 -7.25 -2.20 -12.75
CA LEU A 31 -8.40 -1.66 -13.46
C LEU A 31 -8.48 -2.20 -14.89
N GLU A 32 -7.38 -2.26 -15.63
CA GLU A 32 -7.35 -2.83 -16.98
C GLU A 32 -7.79 -4.31 -16.98
N ILE A 33 -7.42 -5.09 -15.97
CA ILE A 33 -7.88 -6.50 -15.84
C ILE A 33 -9.39 -6.54 -15.53
N ALA A 34 -9.87 -5.63 -14.68
CA ALA A 34 -11.30 -5.51 -14.37
C ALA A 34 -12.14 -5.12 -15.59
N GLU A 35 -11.68 -4.14 -16.37
CA GLU A 35 -12.36 -3.65 -17.58
C GLU A 35 -12.47 -4.72 -18.67
N ARG A 36 -11.54 -5.67 -18.71
CA ARG A 36 -11.63 -6.86 -19.59
C ARG A 36 -12.61 -7.93 -19.09
N GLY A 37 -13.19 -7.76 -17.90
CA GLY A 37 -14.10 -8.74 -17.27
C GLY A 37 -13.39 -9.94 -16.65
N GLU A 38 -12.07 -9.85 -16.43
CA GLU A 38 -11.26 -10.96 -15.90
C GLU A 38 -11.23 -10.99 -14.35
N LEU A 39 -11.53 -9.86 -13.69
CA LEU A 39 -11.72 -9.82 -12.23
C LEU A 39 -13.19 -10.01 -11.88
N LEU A 40 -13.49 -11.07 -11.15
CA LEU A 40 -14.83 -11.33 -10.62
C LEU A 40 -15.07 -10.73 -9.24
N GLY A 41 -14.00 -10.36 -8.52
CA GLY A 41 -14.06 -9.73 -7.20
C GLY A 41 -12.71 -9.10 -6.84
N ILE A 42 -12.71 -8.16 -5.90
CA ILE A 42 -11.51 -7.41 -5.49
C ILE A 42 -11.58 -7.00 -4.02
N ALA A 43 -10.44 -7.00 -3.34
CA ALA A 43 -10.25 -6.43 -2.02
C ALA A 43 -9.01 -5.54 -2.04
N ILE A 44 -9.15 -4.31 -1.53
CA ILE A 44 -8.11 -3.29 -1.50
C ILE A 44 -7.85 -2.94 -0.05
N ALA A 45 -6.58 -2.99 0.34
CA ALA A 45 -6.06 -2.36 1.56
C ALA A 45 -4.99 -1.36 1.13
N ALA A 46 -5.16 -0.10 1.49
CA ALA A 46 -4.26 0.99 1.14
C ALA A 46 -3.91 1.82 2.38
N VAL A 47 -2.82 2.56 2.29
CA VAL A 47 -2.40 3.55 3.30
C VAL A 47 -2.32 4.89 2.59
N ASP A 48 -2.95 5.92 3.16
CA ASP A 48 -2.86 7.28 2.64
C ASP A 48 -1.58 8.00 3.12
N ASN A 49 -1.40 9.24 2.65
CA ASN A 49 -0.23 10.05 2.98
C ASN A 49 -0.17 10.47 4.46
N GLU A 50 -1.27 10.35 5.20
CA GLU A 50 -1.34 10.60 6.65
C GLU A 50 -1.07 9.31 7.46
N GLY A 51 -0.96 8.16 6.78
CA GLY A 51 -0.73 6.87 7.41
C GLY A 51 -2.01 6.18 7.88
N PHE A 52 -3.19 6.67 7.48
CA PHE A 52 -4.44 5.99 7.77
C PHE A 52 -4.70 4.88 6.74
N THR A 53 -5.32 3.80 7.23
CA THR A 53 -5.70 2.67 6.39
C THR A 53 -7.03 2.93 5.70
N GLN A 54 -7.11 2.64 4.41
CA GLN A 54 -8.33 2.65 3.63
C GLN A 54 -8.62 1.23 3.14
N THR A 55 -9.88 0.80 3.23
CA THR A 55 -10.29 -0.53 2.77
C THR A 55 -11.55 -0.46 1.93
N ALA A 56 -11.57 -1.19 0.83
CA ALA A 56 -12.75 -1.36 -0.03
C ALA A 56 -12.74 -2.76 -0.63
N PHE A 57 -13.91 -3.35 -0.85
CA PHE A 57 -14.00 -4.64 -1.53
C PHE A 57 -15.32 -4.80 -2.27
N GLU A 58 -15.29 -5.57 -3.36
CA GLU A 58 -16.44 -6.09 -4.09
C GLU A 58 -16.31 -7.63 -4.08
N PRO A 59 -17.17 -8.36 -3.35
CA PRO A 59 -17.01 -9.79 -3.14
C PRO A 59 -17.19 -10.63 -4.41
N GLY A 60 -17.96 -10.14 -5.38
CA GLY A 60 -18.33 -10.93 -6.55
C GLY A 60 -19.08 -12.21 -6.17
N ASP A 61 -18.84 -13.27 -6.94
CA ASP A 61 -19.53 -14.54 -6.79
C ASP A 61 -18.84 -15.54 -5.82
N ASN A 62 -17.61 -15.27 -5.37
CA ASN A 62 -16.84 -16.23 -4.57
C ASN A 62 -15.97 -15.57 -3.48
N ILE A 63 -16.63 -15.19 -2.37
CA ILE A 63 -15.99 -14.55 -1.21
C ILE A 63 -14.91 -15.42 -0.56
N ALA A 64 -15.05 -16.75 -0.55
CA ALA A 64 -14.08 -17.67 0.05
C ALA A 64 -12.73 -17.61 -0.68
N THR A 65 -12.76 -17.50 -2.02
CA THR A 65 -11.54 -17.35 -2.83
C THR A 65 -10.90 -16.00 -2.60
N LEU A 66 -11.69 -14.93 -2.47
CA LEU A 66 -11.18 -13.60 -2.15
C LEU A 66 -10.51 -13.55 -0.77
N ILE A 67 -11.06 -14.22 0.23
CA ILE A 67 -10.42 -14.39 1.55
C ILE A 67 -9.08 -15.11 1.40
N GLY A 68 -9.04 -16.22 0.65
CA GLY A 68 -7.79 -16.94 0.39
C GLY A 68 -6.72 -16.10 -0.30
N ALA A 69 -7.12 -15.28 -1.28
CA ALA A 69 -6.23 -14.32 -1.93
C ALA A 69 -5.69 -13.27 -0.95
N ASN A 70 -6.53 -12.78 -0.03
CA ASN A 70 -6.12 -11.82 0.99
C ASN A 70 -5.14 -12.42 2.00
N GLU A 71 -5.35 -13.66 2.45
CA GLU A 71 -4.39 -14.35 3.34
C GLU A 71 -3.03 -14.55 2.66
N ARG A 72 -3.02 -14.88 1.35
CA ARG A 72 -1.78 -14.94 0.56
C ARG A 72 -1.09 -13.58 0.48
N LEU A 73 -1.85 -12.49 0.27
CA LEU A 73 -1.30 -11.14 0.23
C LEU A 73 -0.67 -10.76 1.58
N LYS A 74 -1.37 -11.05 2.68
CA LYS A 74 -0.85 -10.83 4.04
C LYS A 74 0.46 -11.57 4.28
N HIS A 75 0.56 -12.83 3.89
CA HIS A 75 1.81 -13.58 3.98
C HIS A 75 2.95 -12.90 3.20
N ARG A 76 2.69 -12.49 1.96
CA ARG A 76 3.67 -11.78 1.13
C ARG A 76 4.11 -10.45 1.76
N LEU A 77 3.20 -9.71 2.37
CA LEU A 77 3.51 -8.46 3.06
C LEU A 77 4.39 -8.70 4.30
N LEU A 78 4.18 -9.80 5.03
CA LEU A 78 5.01 -10.18 6.18
C LEU A 78 6.43 -10.62 5.77
N GLU A 79 6.57 -11.22 4.60
CA GLU A 79 7.86 -11.67 4.06
C GLU A 79 8.60 -10.61 3.24
N TYR A 80 7.94 -9.48 2.94
CA TYR A 80 8.48 -8.44 2.06
C TYR A 80 9.80 -7.87 2.58
N ARG A 81 10.78 -7.77 1.68
CA ARG A 81 12.06 -7.08 1.91
C ARG A 81 12.22 -5.95 0.89
N ASP A 82 12.90 -4.89 1.31
CA ASP A 82 13.24 -3.79 0.41
C ASP A 82 14.00 -4.33 -0.81
N GLY A 83 13.41 -4.17 -2.01
CA GLY A 83 13.92 -4.70 -3.28
C GLY A 83 13.11 -5.82 -3.91
N ASP A 84 12.06 -6.33 -3.26
CA ASP A 84 11.27 -7.48 -3.76
C ASP A 84 10.25 -7.17 -4.88
N VAL A 85 10.27 -5.97 -5.50
CA VAL A 85 9.38 -5.58 -6.63
C VAL A 85 10.07 -4.64 -7.60
#